data_AF-A0A1Q9K688-F1
#
_entry.id   AF-A0A1Q9K688-F1
#
_cell.length_a   1.000
_cell.length_b   1.000
_cell.length_c   1.000
_cell.angle_alpha   90.00
_cell.angle_beta   90.00
_cell.angle_gamma   90.00
#
_symmetry.space_group_name_H-M   'P 1'
#
loop_
_entity.id
_entity.type
_entity.pdbx_description
1 polymer ?
#
loop_
_entity_poly.entity_id
_entity_poly.type
_entity_poly.pdbx_seq_one_letter_code
_entity_poly.pdbx_strand_id
1 'polypeptide(L)'
;MNGTFELTGRCNLSCKMCLVRVNQERIKELQLRERTAREWIRMAEEVRDAGTLSLLLTGGEVMLRADFCEIYEAISQMGFLLSVYTNATMVTNEIMKLFEKYPPHKIGVTMYGACNETYDRLCNCINGYDKFLEGIEKLSALPSLFDIRTTIVQDNLEDLSRMKEFPVQKFGEDKILHISRNVVDKIRGGYAIIHGDEFSCLELSMNRDTINWIRIKSNTGGRYGEIKETYPR
;
A
#
# COMPACT_ATOMS: atom_id res chain seq x y z
N MET A 1 17.85 -2.92 9.92
CA MET A 1 16.66 -3.63 10.46
C MET A 1 15.43 -2.77 10.19
N ASN A 2 14.37 -3.36 9.65
CA ASN A 2 13.17 -2.65 9.19
C ASN A 2 11.96 -3.11 10.00
N GLY A 3 11.10 -2.18 10.41
CA GLY A 3 9.84 -2.45 11.08
C GLY A 3 8.64 -1.88 10.32
N THR A 4 7.46 -2.45 10.55
CA THR A 4 6.19 -1.94 10.00
C THR A 4 5.15 -1.88 11.11
N PHE A 5 4.55 -0.71 11.30
CA PHE A 5 3.41 -0.50 12.18
C PHE A 5 2.14 -0.28 11.34
N GLU A 6 1.21 -1.23 11.43
CA GLU A 6 -0.15 -1.05 10.95
C GLU A 6 -0.99 -0.34 12.03
N LEU A 7 -0.97 1.00 12.01
CA LEU A 7 -1.54 1.82 13.07
C LEU A 7 -3.06 1.65 13.21
N THR A 8 -3.74 1.27 12.13
CA THR A 8 -5.19 1.13 12.08
C THR A 8 -5.59 0.09 11.04
N GLY A 9 -6.63 -0.69 11.32
CA GLY A 9 -7.32 -1.50 10.31
C GLY A 9 -8.44 -0.73 9.59
N ARG A 10 -8.75 0.50 9.99
CA ARG A 10 -9.81 1.32 9.38
C ARG A 10 -9.27 2.07 8.17
N CYS A 11 -10.14 2.30 7.20
CA CYS A 11 -9.82 3.07 6.00
C CYS A 11 -11.07 3.82 5.53
N ASN A 12 -10.88 5.02 5.00
CA ASN A 12 -11.92 5.82 4.37
C ASN A 12 -12.33 5.28 2.99
N LEU A 13 -11.50 4.43 2.38
CA LEU A 13 -11.79 3.69 1.16
C LEU A 13 -12.25 2.25 1.46
N SER A 14 -12.91 1.63 0.49
CA SER A 14 -13.44 0.27 0.58
C SER A 14 -12.89 -0.64 -0.52
N CYS A 15 -11.58 -0.60 -0.77
CA CYS A 15 -10.97 -1.27 -1.91
C CYS A 15 -11.26 -2.77 -1.95
N LYS A 16 -11.75 -3.25 -3.09
CA LYS A 16 -12.08 -4.66 -3.31
C LYS A 16 -10.86 -5.58 -3.16
N MET A 17 -9.63 -5.10 -3.31
CA MET A 17 -8.41 -5.93 -3.17
C MET A 17 -7.78 -5.92 -1.77
N CYS A 18 -8.33 -5.13 -0.83
CA CYS A 18 -7.60 -4.79 0.39
C CYS A 18 -7.49 -5.97 1.37
N LEU A 19 -6.26 -6.24 1.84
CA LEU A 19 -6.02 -7.25 2.87
C LEU A 19 -6.16 -6.71 4.30
N VAL A 20 -5.86 -5.43 4.50
CA VAL A 20 -5.72 -4.83 5.84
C VAL A 20 -7.04 -4.32 6.41
N ARG A 21 -7.95 -3.83 5.55
CA ARG A 21 -9.16 -3.12 5.99
C ARG A 21 -10.07 -4.01 6.84
N VAL A 22 -10.39 -3.59 8.05
CA VAL A 22 -11.42 -4.21 8.90
C VAL A 22 -12.69 -3.34 8.83
N ASN A 23 -13.84 -3.93 8.50
CA ASN A 23 -15.10 -3.19 8.47
C ASN A 23 -15.63 -2.97 9.90
N GLN A 24 -16.53 -1.99 10.08
CA GLN A 24 -17.03 -1.64 11.41
C GLN A 24 -17.81 -2.77 12.09
N GLU A 25 -18.54 -3.57 11.31
CA GLU A 25 -19.27 -4.74 11.81
C GLU A 25 -18.32 -5.71 12.48
N ARG A 26 -17.21 -6.07 11.80
CA ARG A 26 -16.21 -6.99 12.33
C ARG A 26 -15.51 -6.44 13.57
N ILE A 27 -15.24 -5.13 13.61
CA ILE A 27 -14.68 -4.46 14.81
C ILE A 27 -15.62 -4.65 16.00
N LYS A 28 -16.93 -4.44 15.80
CA LYS A 28 -17.95 -4.61 16.85
C LYS A 28 -18.10 -6.08 17.28
N GLU A 29 -18.22 -7.00 16.32
CA GLU A 29 -18.37 -8.44 16.57
C GLU A 29 -17.22 -9.02 17.39
N LEU A 30 -15.98 -8.67 17.02
CA LEU A 30 -14.78 -9.18 17.66
C LEU A 30 -14.28 -8.30 18.82
N GLN A 31 -15.01 -7.23 19.15
CA GLN A 31 -14.62 -6.24 20.17
C GLN A 31 -13.18 -5.75 19.99
N LEU A 32 -12.77 -5.55 18.73
CA LEU A 32 -11.41 -5.11 18.42
C LEU A 32 -11.23 -3.67 18.86
N ARG A 33 -10.08 -3.37 19.44
CA ARG A 33 -9.64 -1.99 19.71
C ARG A 33 -8.34 -1.71 19.00
N GLU A 34 -8.19 -0.47 18.56
CA GLU A 34 -6.90 0.03 18.14
C GLU A 34 -6.02 0.28 19.38
N ARG A 35 -4.71 0.19 19.17
CA ARG A 35 -3.75 0.69 20.17
C ARG A 35 -3.90 2.21 20.27
N THR A 36 -3.79 2.71 21.50
CA THR A 36 -3.75 4.15 21.79
C THR A 36 -2.43 4.75 21.30
N ALA A 37 -2.38 6.09 21.11
CA ALA A 37 -1.14 6.78 20.79
C ALA A 37 0.00 6.43 21.75
N ARG A 38 -0.27 6.46 23.06
CA ARG A 38 0.71 6.08 24.08
C ARG A 38 1.25 4.65 23.94
N GLU A 39 0.39 3.69 23.60
CA GLU A 39 0.83 2.32 23.35
C GLU A 39 1.73 2.21 22.11
N TRP A 40 1.40 2.93 21.03
CA TRP A 40 2.24 2.98 19.82
C TRP A 40 3.59 3.65 20.08
N ILE A 41 3.60 4.76 20.80
CA ILE A 41 4.82 5.49 21.17
C ILE A 41 5.73 4.61 22.03
N ARG A 42 5.17 3.92 23.02
CA ARG A 42 5.93 2.98 23.84
C ARG A 42 6.51 1.82 23.02
N MET A 43 5.73 1.25 22.10
CA MET A 43 6.25 0.23 21.20
C MET A 43 7.35 0.77 20.28
N ALA A 44 7.26 2.03 19.85
CA ALA A 44 8.30 2.69 19.08
C ALA A 44 9.61 2.80 19.88
N GLU A 45 9.54 3.13 21.18
CA GLU A 45 10.71 3.13 22.07
C GLU A 45 11.34 1.73 22.17
N GLU A 46 10.52 0.69 22.35
CA GLU A 46 10.99 -0.69 22.44
C GLU A 46 11.69 -1.16 21.14
N VAL A 47 11.13 -0.84 19.97
CA VAL A 47 11.75 -1.23 18.68
C VAL A 47 12.98 -0.38 18.33
N ARG A 48 13.05 0.88 18.80
CA ARG A 48 14.25 1.71 18.73
C ARG A 48 15.38 1.06 19.53
N ASP A 49 15.09 0.69 20.78
CA ASP A 49 16.07 0.10 21.69
C ASP A 49 16.53 -1.29 21.21
N ALA A 50 15.68 -1.98 20.43
CA ALA A 50 16.04 -3.21 19.72
C ALA A 50 16.89 -2.98 18.44
N GLY A 51 17.21 -1.73 18.06
CA GLY A 51 18.08 -1.41 16.93
C GLY A 51 17.38 -1.28 15.57
N THR A 52 16.06 -1.01 15.55
CA THR A 52 15.34 -0.75 14.29
C THR A 52 15.75 0.60 13.72
N LEU A 53 16.14 0.64 12.45
CA LEU A 53 16.57 1.87 11.78
C LEU A 53 15.46 2.49 10.94
N SER A 54 14.76 1.67 10.14
CA SER A 54 13.66 2.13 9.30
C SER A 54 12.33 1.63 9.82
N LEU A 55 11.33 2.51 9.85
CA LEU A 55 10.00 2.19 10.35
C LEU A 55 8.95 2.72 9.36
N LEU A 56 8.13 1.80 8.85
CA LEU A 56 7.00 2.12 8.00
C LEU A 56 5.74 2.28 8.85
N LEU A 57 5.08 3.42 8.72
CA LEU A 57 3.75 3.67 9.28
C LEU A 57 2.71 3.47 8.16
N THR A 58 1.81 2.51 8.37
CA THR A 58 0.77 2.11 7.41
C THR A 58 -0.44 1.52 8.12
N GLY A 59 -1.29 0.76 7.42
CA GLY A 59 -2.48 0.11 7.93
C GLY A 59 -3.57 0.08 6.86
N GLY A 60 -4.79 0.49 7.24
CA GLY A 60 -5.79 0.96 6.30
C GLY A 60 -5.41 2.35 5.77
N GLU A 61 -5.89 3.41 6.42
CA GLU A 61 -5.42 4.78 6.16
C GLU A 61 -4.95 5.43 7.46
N VAL A 62 -3.65 5.69 7.58
CA VAL A 62 -3.06 6.22 8.82
C VAL A 62 -3.59 7.60 9.17
N MET A 63 -3.85 8.44 8.16
CA MET A 63 -4.38 9.80 8.34
C MET A 63 -5.86 9.83 8.75
N LEU A 64 -6.54 8.67 8.81
CA LEU A 64 -7.89 8.56 9.35
C LEU A 64 -7.90 8.63 10.89
N ARG A 65 -6.78 8.33 11.55
CA ARG A 65 -6.70 8.36 13.01
C ARG A 65 -6.66 9.80 13.52
N ALA A 66 -7.50 10.11 14.50
CA ALA A 66 -7.52 11.42 15.15
C ALA A 66 -6.22 11.73 15.91
N ASP A 67 -5.51 10.69 16.37
CA ASP A 67 -4.24 10.79 17.10
C ASP A 67 -3.01 10.52 16.20
N PHE A 68 -3.17 10.53 14.87
CA PHE A 68 -2.04 10.30 13.96
C PHE A 68 -0.93 11.33 14.14
N CYS A 69 -1.29 12.62 14.27
CA CYS A 69 -0.31 13.69 14.43
C CYS A 69 0.52 13.52 15.71
N GLU A 70 -0.13 13.14 16.83
CA GLU A 70 0.52 12.86 18.12
C GLU A 70 1.51 11.69 17.98
N ILE A 71 1.06 10.58 17.39
CA ILE A 71 1.90 9.40 17.18
C ILE A 71 3.10 9.74 16.32
N TYR A 72 2.88 10.40 15.18
CA TYR A 72 3.92 10.69 14.23
C TYR A 72 4.95 11.68 14.78
N GLU A 73 4.53 12.77 15.44
CA GLU A 73 5.44 13.74 16.05
C GLU A 73 6.34 13.09 17.13
N ALA A 74 5.78 12.20 17.95
CA ALA A 74 6.57 11.51 18.95
C ALA A 74 7.59 10.55 18.31
N ILE A 75 7.17 9.76 17.33
CA ILE A 75 8.04 8.78 16.66
C ILE A 75 9.12 9.44 15.79
N SER A 76 8.82 10.57 15.14
CA SER A 76 9.77 11.28 14.26
C SER A 76 11.01 11.79 15.01
N GLN A 77 10.87 12.05 16.31
CA GLN A 77 11.95 12.50 17.18
C GLN A 77 12.84 11.35 17.69
N MET A 78 12.51 10.09 17.39
CA MET A 78 13.23 8.91 17.89
C MET A 78 14.40 8.46 17.01
N GLY A 79 14.67 9.15 15.90
CA GLY A 79 15.80 8.88 15.01
C GLY A 79 15.56 7.82 13.92
N PHE A 80 14.31 7.41 13.71
CA PHE A 80 13.96 6.47 12.64
C PHE A 80 14.02 7.12 11.25
N LEU A 81 14.39 6.33 10.24
CA LEU A 81 14.07 6.62 8.85
C LEU A 81 12.60 6.28 8.59
N LEU A 82 11.72 7.27 8.81
CA LEU A 82 10.28 7.07 8.71
C LEU A 82 9.78 7.02 7.27
N SER A 83 9.04 5.95 6.98
CA SER A 83 8.24 5.86 5.76
C SER A 83 6.75 5.94 6.10
N VAL A 84 5.96 6.58 5.25
CA VAL A 84 4.49 6.61 5.39
C VAL A 84 3.85 6.10 4.11
N TYR A 85 2.94 5.12 4.23
CA TYR A 85 2.07 4.72 3.12
C TYR A 85 0.65 5.25 3.33
N THR A 86 0.11 5.87 2.29
CA THR A 86 -1.21 6.51 2.31
C THR A 86 -1.89 6.36 0.94
N ASN A 87 -3.22 6.43 0.94
CA ASN A 87 -4.01 6.60 -0.29
C ASN A 87 -4.09 8.07 -0.75
N ALA A 88 -3.49 9.00 -0.01
CA ALA A 88 -3.46 10.45 -0.27
C ALA A 88 -4.83 11.16 -0.30
N THR A 89 -5.93 10.51 0.05
CA THR A 89 -7.27 11.14 -0.01
C THR A 89 -7.67 11.90 1.27
N MET A 90 -6.82 11.87 2.30
CA MET A 90 -7.06 12.47 3.63
C MET A 90 -5.97 13.48 4.03
N VAL A 91 -5.27 14.06 3.05
CA VAL A 91 -4.17 15.01 3.30
C VAL A 91 -4.71 16.40 3.66
N THR A 92 -4.81 16.67 4.96
CA THR A 92 -5.26 17.96 5.51
C THR A 92 -4.10 18.94 5.66
N ASN A 93 -4.42 20.22 5.91
CA ASN A 93 -3.41 21.23 6.22
C ASN A 93 -2.66 20.94 7.53
N GLU A 94 -3.30 20.24 8.47
CA GLU A 94 -2.66 19.81 9.72
C GLU A 94 -1.59 18.75 9.45
N ILE A 95 -1.90 17.75 8.61
CA ILE A 95 -0.94 16.75 8.15
C ILE A 95 0.23 17.41 7.42
N MET A 96 -0.04 18.37 6.55
CA MET A 96 1.02 19.08 5.82
C MET A 96 1.94 19.85 6.77
N LYS A 97 1.39 20.63 7.72
CA LYS A 97 2.21 21.33 8.72
C LYS A 97 3.08 20.38 9.54
N LEU A 98 2.53 19.22 9.90
CA LEU A 98 3.27 18.19 10.62
C LEU A 98 4.43 17.65 9.79
N PHE A 99 4.20 17.29 8.53
CA PHE A 99 5.24 16.76 7.64
C PHE A 99 6.23 17.83 7.17
N GLU A 100 5.86 19.10 7.11
CA GLU A 100 6.81 20.19 6.90
C GLU A 100 7.75 20.35 8.09
N LYS A 101 7.22 20.24 9.32
CA LYS A 101 7.99 20.31 10.56
C LYS A 101 8.88 19.07 10.77
N TYR A 102 8.36 17.90 10.43
CA TYR A 102 9.05 16.61 10.54
C TYR A 102 8.87 15.81 9.25
N PRO A 103 9.68 16.05 8.21
CA PRO A 103 9.52 15.36 6.94
C PRO A 103 9.76 13.85 7.09
N PRO A 104 8.84 12.99 6.60
CA PRO A 104 9.14 11.57 6.50
C PRO A 104 10.31 11.38 5.53
N HIS A 105 11.15 10.38 5.79
CA HIS A 105 12.21 10.02 4.87
C HIS A 105 11.64 9.60 3.50
N LYS A 106 10.55 8.80 3.51
CA LYS A 106 9.87 8.36 2.29
C LYS A 106 8.35 8.41 2.43
N ILE A 107 7.67 8.81 1.36
CA ILE A 107 6.20 8.74 1.23
C ILE A 107 5.88 7.82 0.06
N GLY A 108 5.09 6.79 0.32
CA GLY A 108 4.51 5.93 -0.71
C GLY A 108 3.03 6.24 -0.87
N VAL A 109 2.64 6.75 -2.02
CA VAL A 109 1.24 7.03 -2.34
C VAL A 109 0.69 5.94 -3.24
N THR A 110 -0.45 5.35 -2.88
CA THR A 110 -1.08 4.32 -3.71
C THR A 110 -2.10 4.93 -4.68
N MET A 111 -1.85 4.81 -5.98
CA MET A 111 -2.77 5.18 -7.06
C MET A 111 -3.63 3.96 -7.42
N TYR A 112 -4.95 4.08 -7.31
CA TYR A 112 -5.86 2.96 -7.60
C TYR A 112 -6.45 2.96 -9.02
N GLY A 113 -6.42 4.10 -9.70
CA GLY A 113 -6.93 4.31 -11.05
C GLY A 113 -6.52 5.70 -11.56
N ALA A 114 -6.81 5.98 -12.83
CA ALA A 114 -6.52 7.27 -13.47
C ALA A 114 -7.78 8.13 -13.68
N CYS A 115 -8.93 7.70 -13.13
CA CYS A 115 -10.18 8.45 -13.13
C CYS A 115 -11.11 8.06 -11.97
N ASN A 116 -12.13 8.88 -11.72
CA ASN A 116 -13.10 8.68 -10.64
C ASN A 116 -13.94 7.41 -10.84
N GLU A 117 -14.24 7.02 -12.08
CA GLU A 117 -14.99 5.79 -12.39
C GLU A 117 -14.24 4.55 -11.88
N THR A 118 -12.92 4.51 -12.06
CA THR A 118 -12.09 3.41 -11.54
C THR A 118 -12.01 3.45 -10.01
N TYR A 119 -11.93 4.63 -9.40
CA TYR A 119 -11.98 4.76 -7.95
C TYR A 119 -13.33 4.35 -7.36
N ASP A 120 -14.44 4.66 -8.02
CA ASP A 120 -15.77 4.21 -7.60
C ASP A 120 -15.86 2.69 -7.71
N ARG A 121 -15.51 2.14 -8.87
CA ARG A 121 -15.54 0.70 -9.15
C ARG A 121 -14.66 -0.11 -8.21
N LEU A 122 -13.42 0.31 -7.95
CA LEU A 122 -12.45 -0.44 -7.14
C LEU A 122 -12.53 -0.09 -5.64
N CYS A 123 -12.64 1.19 -5.31
CA CYS A 123 -12.49 1.72 -3.95
C CYS A 123 -13.81 2.12 -3.29
N ASN A 124 -14.94 2.09 -4.04
CA ASN A 124 -16.24 2.61 -3.61
C ASN A 124 -16.14 4.08 -3.15
N CYS A 125 -15.48 4.91 -3.96
CA CYS A 125 -15.26 6.32 -3.70
C CYS A 125 -15.42 7.14 -4.98
N ILE A 126 -16.61 7.74 -5.15
CA ILE A 126 -17.02 8.49 -6.35
C ILE A 126 -16.05 9.61 -6.71
N ASN A 127 -15.49 10.32 -5.72
CA ASN A 127 -14.52 11.40 -5.93
C ASN A 127 -13.11 11.04 -5.47
N GLY A 128 -12.77 9.75 -5.52
CA GLY A 128 -11.51 9.24 -5.01
C GLY A 128 -10.29 9.74 -5.79
N TYR A 129 -10.41 9.88 -7.11
CA TYR A 129 -9.30 10.35 -7.94
C TYR A 129 -9.01 11.83 -7.71
N ASP A 130 -10.04 12.67 -7.60
CA ASP A 130 -9.88 14.10 -7.34
C ASP A 130 -9.18 14.34 -5.99
N LYS A 131 -9.62 13.64 -4.94
CA LYS A 131 -8.96 13.69 -3.62
C LYS A 131 -7.52 13.21 -3.67
N PHE A 132 -7.26 12.15 -4.44
CA PHE A 132 -5.90 11.65 -4.67
C PHE A 132 -5.04 12.71 -5.34
N LEU A 133 -5.54 13.40 -6.38
CA LEU A 133 -4.81 14.47 -7.07
C LEU A 133 -4.48 15.64 -6.12
N GLU A 134 -5.43 16.05 -5.29
CA GLU A 134 -5.19 17.10 -4.30
C GLU A 134 -4.13 16.71 -3.27
N GLY A 135 -4.21 15.49 -2.73
CA GLY A 135 -3.27 15.05 -1.71
C GLY A 135 -1.89 14.72 -2.25
N ILE A 136 -1.81 14.10 -3.44
CA ILE A 136 -0.53 13.75 -4.05
C ILE A 136 0.27 15.00 -4.42
N GLU A 137 -0.39 16.06 -4.91
CA GLU A 137 0.24 17.36 -5.18
C GLU A 137 0.91 17.90 -3.91
N LYS A 138 0.16 17.98 -2.81
CA LYS A 138 0.67 18.49 -1.52
C LYS A 138 1.84 17.66 -1.01
N LEU A 139 1.72 16.33 -1.00
CA LEU A 139 2.75 15.45 -0.49
C LEU A 139 4.02 15.48 -1.36
N SER A 140 3.89 15.67 -2.67
CA SER A 140 5.02 15.74 -3.60
C SER A 140 5.89 16.99 -3.42
N ALA A 141 5.37 18.04 -2.78
CA ALA A 141 6.10 19.27 -2.49
C ALA A 141 7.05 19.14 -1.28
N LEU A 142 6.95 18.05 -0.51
CA LEU A 142 7.83 17.79 0.62
C LEU A 142 9.23 17.36 0.13
N PRO A 143 10.30 17.60 0.92
CA PRO A 143 11.65 17.15 0.58
C PRO A 143 11.85 15.63 0.68
N SER A 144 10.78 14.89 0.97
CA SER A 144 10.77 13.44 1.16
C SER A 144 11.05 12.68 -0.15
N LEU A 145 11.64 11.48 -0.04
CA LEU A 145 11.62 10.54 -1.16
C LEU A 145 10.18 10.18 -1.48
N PHE A 146 9.82 10.27 -2.76
CA PHE A 146 8.44 10.15 -3.19
C PHE A 146 8.27 8.98 -4.17
N ASP A 147 7.27 8.14 -3.92
CA ASP A 147 7.03 6.89 -4.63
C ASP A 147 5.54 6.71 -4.91
N ILE A 148 5.18 6.52 -6.17
CA ILE A 148 3.80 6.27 -6.59
C ILE A 148 3.67 4.78 -6.88
N ARG A 149 2.77 4.12 -6.16
CA ARG A 149 2.64 2.67 -6.17
C ARG A 149 1.24 2.26 -6.57
N THR A 150 1.09 1.04 -7.05
CA THR A 150 -0.23 0.47 -7.28
C THR A 150 -0.29 -1.04 -7.04
N THR A 151 -1.50 -1.57 -6.93
CA THR A 151 -1.81 -2.99 -7.00
C THR A 151 -2.74 -3.20 -8.19
N ILE A 152 -2.37 -4.12 -9.10
CA ILE A 152 -3.16 -4.38 -10.31
C ILE A 152 -4.20 -5.47 -10.03
N VAL A 153 -5.44 -5.15 -10.39
CA VAL A 153 -6.62 -6.02 -10.40
C VAL A 153 -7.44 -5.77 -11.65
N GLN A 154 -8.38 -6.67 -11.96
CA GLN A 154 -9.25 -6.53 -13.12
C GLN A 154 -9.98 -5.18 -13.15
N ASP A 155 -10.42 -4.68 -11.99
CA ASP A 155 -11.15 -3.41 -11.87
C ASP A 155 -10.31 -2.16 -12.25
N ASN A 156 -8.97 -2.24 -12.33
CA ASN A 156 -8.12 -1.12 -12.74
C ASN A 156 -7.14 -1.45 -13.88
N LEU A 157 -7.26 -2.63 -14.49
CA LEU A 157 -6.35 -3.06 -15.55
C LEU A 157 -6.43 -2.16 -16.79
N GLU A 158 -7.65 -1.76 -17.17
CA GLU A 158 -7.89 -0.83 -18.29
C GLU A 158 -7.25 0.54 -18.07
N ASP A 159 -6.98 0.92 -16.82
CA ASP A 159 -6.36 2.19 -16.46
C ASP A 159 -4.84 2.14 -16.47
N LEU A 160 -4.23 0.96 -16.58
CA LEU A 160 -2.80 0.75 -16.35
C LEU A 160 -1.91 1.68 -17.19
N SER A 161 -2.21 1.84 -18.48
CA SER A 161 -1.43 2.74 -19.35
C SER A 161 -1.48 4.19 -18.86
N ARG A 162 -2.70 4.68 -18.55
CA ARG A 162 -2.90 6.04 -18.02
C ARG A 162 -2.24 6.22 -16.65
N MET A 163 -2.27 5.19 -15.80
CA MET A 163 -1.61 5.22 -14.50
C MET A 163 -0.08 5.25 -14.63
N LYS A 164 0.51 4.60 -15.63
CA LYS A 164 1.96 4.67 -15.90
C LYS A 164 2.37 6.03 -16.45
N GLU A 165 1.54 6.63 -17.30
CA GLU A 165 1.78 7.94 -17.89
C GLU A 165 1.66 9.09 -16.88
N PHE A 166 0.74 8.98 -15.92
CA PHE A 166 0.45 10.06 -14.96
C PHE A 166 1.68 10.55 -14.19
N PRO A 167 2.49 9.70 -13.51
CA PRO A 167 3.70 10.14 -12.81
C PRO A 167 4.69 10.88 -13.70
N VAL A 168 4.90 10.38 -14.91
CA VAL A 168 5.84 10.95 -15.89
C VAL A 168 5.38 12.33 -16.33
N GLN A 169 4.11 12.46 -16.70
CA GLN A 169 3.53 13.73 -17.16
C GLN A 169 3.48 14.78 -16.05
N LYS A 170 3.21 14.35 -14.81
CA LYS A 170 2.96 15.26 -13.69
C LYS A 170 4.23 15.67 -12.95
N PHE A 171 5.20 14.76 -12.80
CA PHE A 171 6.36 14.95 -11.92
C PHE A 171 7.71 14.77 -12.62
N GLY A 172 7.74 14.34 -13.88
CA GLY A 172 8.97 14.19 -14.68
C GLY A 172 9.33 12.74 -15.01
N GLU A 173 10.22 12.57 -15.98
CA GLU A 173 10.59 11.26 -16.56
C GLU A 173 11.20 10.26 -15.57
N ASP A 174 11.78 10.73 -14.46
CA ASP A 174 12.34 9.87 -13.41
C ASP A 174 11.27 9.31 -12.46
N LYS A 175 10.03 9.82 -12.52
CA LYS A 175 8.91 9.34 -11.70
C LYS A 175 8.11 8.32 -12.48
N ILE A 176 8.26 7.05 -12.10
CA ILE A 176 7.53 5.93 -12.68
C ILE A 176 6.55 5.32 -11.67
N LEU A 177 5.49 4.69 -12.19
CA LEU A 177 4.56 3.93 -11.36
C LEU A 177 5.16 2.58 -10.94
N HIS A 178 5.27 2.34 -9.65
CA HIS A 178 5.73 1.06 -9.10
C HIS A 178 4.56 0.09 -8.87
N ILE A 179 4.51 -0.99 -9.66
CA ILE A 179 3.56 -2.08 -9.44
C ILE A 179 4.04 -2.90 -8.23
N SER A 180 3.40 -2.69 -7.09
CA SER A 180 3.80 -3.30 -5.82
C SER A 180 3.32 -4.75 -5.69
N ARG A 181 2.19 -5.09 -6.31
CA ARG A 181 1.58 -6.42 -6.24
C ARG A 181 0.62 -6.66 -7.41
N ASN A 182 0.54 -7.92 -7.83
CA ASN A 182 -0.57 -8.46 -8.62
C ASN A 182 -1.42 -9.35 -7.71
N VAL A 183 -2.72 -9.10 -7.63
CA VAL A 183 -3.63 -9.89 -6.78
C VAL A 183 -4.25 -10.98 -7.61
N VAL A 184 -3.66 -12.18 -7.62
CA VAL A 184 -4.11 -13.29 -8.47
C VAL A 184 -5.32 -14.06 -7.90
N ASP A 185 -5.47 -14.04 -6.57
CA ASP A 185 -6.61 -14.65 -5.87
C ASP A 185 -7.67 -13.60 -5.51
N LYS A 186 -8.94 -14.01 -5.47
CA LYS A 186 -10.04 -13.12 -5.10
C LYS A 186 -9.95 -12.74 -3.62
N ILE A 187 -9.50 -11.52 -3.37
CA ILE A 187 -9.59 -10.86 -2.06
C ILE A 187 -10.83 -9.98 -2.14
N ARG A 188 -11.81 -10.08 -1.21
CA ARG A 188 -13.00 -9.20 -1.09
C ARG A 188 -13.71 -8.78 -2.40
N GLY A 189 -13.68 -9.62 -3.43
CA GLY A 189 -14.24 -9.29 -4.74
C GLY A 189 -13.22 -8.95 -5.82
N GLY A 190 -12.05 -8.41 -5.45
CA GLY A 190 -10.97 -8.04 -6.36
C GLY A 190 -10.02 -9.20 -6.65
N TYR A 191 -9.77 -9.44 -7.93
CA TYR A 191 -8.78 -10.39 -8.45
C TYR A 191 -8.20 -9.84 -9.76
N ALA A 192 -7.04 -10.35 -10.16
CA ALA A 192 -6.41 -10.12 -11.44
C ALA A 192 -6.52 -11.41 -12.26
N ILE A 193 -7.04 -11.31 -13.48
CA ILE A 193 -6.98 -12.44 -14.41
C ILE A 193 -5.63 -12.41 -15.10
N ILE A 194 -4.75 -13.38 -14.83
CA ILE A 194 -3.59 -13.62 -15.68
C ILE A 194 -4.07 -14.46 -16.86
N HIS A 195 -4.49 -13.80 -17.94
CA HIS A 195 -4.63 -14.50 -19.21
C HIS A 195 -3.23 -14.85 -19.71
N GLY A 196 -2.97 -16.15 -19.85
CA GLY A 196 -1.65 -16.71 -20.12
C GLY A 196 -1.01 -16.34 -21.47
N ASP A 197 -1.54 -15.37 -22.22
CA ASP A 197 -1.04 -15.01 -23.55
C ASP A 197 -0.94 -13.49 -23.84
N GLU A 198 -1.10 -12.59 -22.86
CA GLU A 198 -0.83 -11.14 -23.06
C GLU A 198 0.10 -10.50 -22.01
N PHE A 199 0.55 -11.26 -21.01
CA PHE A 199 1.73 -10.90 -20.24
C PHE A 199 2.84 -11.85 -20.68
N SER A 200 3.64 -11.44 -21.66
CA SER A 200 4.89 -12.14 -21.90
C SER A 200 5.68 -12.08 -20.59
N CYS A 201 5.92 -13.25 -20.01
CA CYS A 201 6.76 -13.45 -18.83
C CYS A 201 8.25 -13.05 -19.07
N LEU A 202 8.53 -12.28 -20.12
CA LEU A 202 9.86 -11.87 -20.59
C LEU A 202 10.23 -10.42 -20.21
N GLU A 203 9.26 -9.52 -19.97
CA GLU A 203 9.59 -8.15 -19.51
C GLU A 203 9.57 -7.97 -17.98
N LEU A 204 9.09 -8.98 -17.24
CA LEU A 204 8.95 -8.90 -15.77
C LEU A 204 10.05 -9.66 -15.01
N SER A 205 11.15 -10.03 -15.68
CA SER A 205 12.30 -10.71 -15.09
C SER A 205 13.60 -9.92 -15.20
N MET A 206 13.65 -8.71 -14.67
CA MET A 206 14.94 -8.05 -14.39
C MET A 206 14.94 -7.39 -13.00
N ASN A 207 14.76 -8.21 -11.96
CA ASN A 207 15.65 -8.25 -10.79
C ASN A 207 15.28 -9.47 -9.94
N ARG A 208 15.80 -10.63 -10.33
CA ARG A 208 15.68 -11.91 -9.63
C ARG A 208 17.03 -12.25 -8.99
N ASP A 209 17.33 -11.68 -7.83
CA ASP A 209 18.30 -12.29 -6.91
C ASP A 209 17.63 -13.19 -5.88
N THR A 210 16.33 -13.46 -6.01
CA THR A 210 15.69 -14.45 -5.15
C THR A 210 14.41 -14.95 -5.81
N ILE A 211 14.48 -16.16 -6.35
CA ILE A 211 13.59 -17.29 -6.03
C ILE A 211 13.73 -18.30 -7.18
N ASN A 212 14.41 -19.39 -6.84
CA ASN A 212 14.49 -20.61 -7.62
C ASN A 212 13.12 -21.29 -7.73
N TRP A 213 12.97 -22.06 -8.82
CA TRP A 213 11.92 -23.03 -9.12
C TRP A 213 10.64 -22.51 -9.80
N ILE A 214 10.67 -22.49 -11.14
CA ILE A 214 9.49 -22.74 -11.97
C ILE A 214 9.77 -24.01 -12.77
N ARG A 215 9.02 -25.09 -12.48
CA ARG A 215 9.01 -26.32 -13.29
C ARG A 215 8.01 -26.12 -14.42
N ILE A 216 8.46 -26.29 -15.67
CA ILE A 216 7.67 -26.10 -16.89
C ILE A 216 6.73 -27.29 -17.11
N LYS A 217 5.55 -26.96 -17.68
CA LYS A 217 4.42 -27.83 -18.08
C LYS A 217 4.82 -29.12 -18.81
N SER A 218 3.95 -30.14 -18.73
CA SER A 218 3.70 -31.02 -19.88
C SER A 218 2.20 -31.21 -20.12
N ASN A 219 1.78 -30.82 -21.33
CA ASN A 219 0.54 -31.27 -21.96
C ASN A 219 0.58 -32.80 -22.14
N THR A 220 -0.09 -33.55 -21.29
CA THR A 220 -0.67 -34.88 -21.60
C THR A 220 -1.72 -35.19 -20.54
N GLY A 221 -2.89 -35.67 -20.96
CA GLY A 221 -3.99 -36.02 -20.06
C GLY A 221 -3.58 -37.10 -19.04
N GLY A 222 -3.92 -36.87 -17.77
CA GLY A 222 -3.70 -37.85 -16.70
C GLY A 222 -3.98 -37.29 -15.30
N ARG A 223 -4.97 -37.90 -14.64
CA ARG A 223 -5.42 -37.82 -13.23
C ARG A 223 -4.62 -36.92 -12.25
N TYR A 224 -5.38 -36.07 -11.53
CA TYR A 224 -4.96 -35.37 -10.31
C TYR A 224 -4.53 -36.36 -9.21
N GLY A 225 -3.35 -36.12 -8.63
CA GLY A 225 -2.90 -36.75 -7.38
C GLY A 225 -2.60 -35.67 -6.35
N GLU A 226 -3.16 -35.82 -5.15
CA GLU A 226 -2.91 -34.97 -3.97
C GLU A 226 -1.42 -34.93 -3.61
N ILE A 227 -0.87 -33.75 -3.35
CA ILE A 227 0.45 -33.59 -2.76
C ILE A 227 0.25 -33.09 -1.32
N LYS A 228 0.57 -33.98 -0.36
CA LYS A 228 0.68 -33.67 1.06
C LYS A 228 1.86 -32.72 1.30
N GLU A 229 1.57 -31.53 1.84
CA GLU A 229 2.61 -30.68 2.41
C GLU A 229 3.14 -31.29 3.72
N THR A 230 4.44 -31.50 3.78
CA THR A 230 5.17 -31.70 5.04
C THR A 230 6.22 -30.61 5.14
N TYR A 231 6.06 -29.72 6.12
CA TYR A 231 7.05 -28.69 6.46
C TYR A 231 8.13 -29.31 7.38
N PRO A 232 9.43 -29.14 7.09
CA PRO A 232 10.47 -29.30 8.10
C PRO A 232 10.61 -28.00 8.93
N ARG A 233 10.96 -28.20 10.20
CA ARG A 233 11.08 -27.19 11.27
C ARG A 233 12.19 -26.16 11.03
#